data_AF-A0AAV0QM41-F1
#
_entry.id   AF-A0AAV0QM41-F1
#
_cell.length_a   1.000
_cell.length_b   1.000
_cell.length_c   1.000
_cell.angle_alpha   90.00
_cell.angle_beta   90.00
_cell.angle_gamma   90.00
#
_symmetry.space_group_name_H-M   'P 1'
#
loop_
_entity.id
_entity.type
_entity.pdbx_description
1 polymer ?
#
loop_
_entity_poly.entity_id
_entity_poly.type
_entity_poly.pdbx_seq_one_letter_code
_entity_poly.pdbx_strand_id
1 'polypeptide(L)'
;MASLWWNNRCEDDALPSIRWVLSLAKAAVLRYGVRGLVIDPYNELDHQRPPNMTETEYVSQMLTLVKRFAQHHSCHVWFVAHPRQLHNWIGGPPNMYDISGSAHFINKCDNGIIIHRNRNPDAGDIDQVQICVRKVRNKVVGTIGDAYLSYNRVTGEFRDTEVDHRRR
;
A
#
# COMPACT_ATOMS: atom_id res chain seq x y z
N MET A 1 20.70 -2.77 -5.63
CA MET A 1 21.23 -3.75 -4.65
C MET A 1 20.05 -4.37 -3.94
N ALA A 2 19.82 -5.67 -4.12
CA ALA A 2 18.78 -6.39 -3.38
C ALA A 2 19.38 -6.80 -2.04
N SER A 3 18.95 -6.12 -0.97
CA SER A 3 19.20 -6.56 0.40
C SER A 3 17.92 -7.21 0.89
N LEU A 4 17.93 -8.54 1.01
CA LEU A 4 16.86 -9.32 1.63
C LEU A 4 17.09 -9.30 3.14
N TRP A 5 16.09 -8.82 3.89
CA TRP A 5 16.10 -8.82 5.36
C TRP A 5 14.88 -9.59 5.83
N TRP A 6 15.08 -10.58 6.70
CA TRP A 6 13.99 -11.29 7.39
C TRP A 6 13.84 -10.72 8.79
N ASN A 7 12.68 -10.17 9.11
CA ASN A 7 12.30 -9.85 10.48
C ASN A 7 11.10 -10.73 10.84
N ASN A 8 11.36 -12.03 11.07
CA ASN A 8 10.32 -12.96 11.48
C ASN A 8 9.95 -12.70 12.94
N ARG A 9 8.74 -12.17 13.16
CA ARG A 9 7.97 -12.47 14.38
C ARG A 9 6.56 -12.90 13.99
N CYS A 10 6.42 -14.18 13.69
CA CYS A 10 5.16 -14.90 13.83
C CYS A 10 5.52 -16.35 14.18
N GLU A 11 5.09 -16.82 15.35
CA GLU A 11 5.34 -18.17 15.87
C GLU A 11 4.34 -19.21 15.35
N ASP A 12 3.44 -18.85 14.42
CA ASP A 12 2.50 -19.78 13.81
C ASP A 12 3.05 -20.33 12.47
N ASP A 13 3.12 -21.66 12.35
CA ASP A 13 3.64 -22.42 11.20
C ASP A 13 2.81 -22.24 9.89
N ALA A 14 1.79 -21.39 9.87
CA ALA A 14 0.90 -21.17 8.74
C ALA A 14 0.80 -19.68 8.37
N LEU A 15 0.92 -19.38 7.07
CA LEU A 15 0.70 -18.04 6.55
C LEU A 15 -0.76 -17.60 6.82
N PRO A 16 -1.00 -16.36 7.26
CA PRO A 16 -2.35 -15.90 7.56
C PRO A 16 -3.14 -15.67 6.27
N SER A 17 -4.34 -16.26 6.18
CA SER A 17 -5.27 -15.95 5.09
C SER A 17 -5.95 -14.60 5.28
N ILE A 18 -6.35 -13.95 4.18
CA ILE A 18 -7.10 -12.68 4.27
C ILE A 18 -8.39 -12.81 5.11
N ARG A 19 -9.04 -13.97 5.07
CA ARG A 19 -10.29 -14.22 5.82
C ARG A 19 -10.02 -14.22 7.32
N TRP A 20 -8.91 -14.78 7.74
CA TRP A 20 -8.47 -14.79 9.12
C TRP A 20 -8.09 -13.39 9.61
N VAL A 21 -7.35 -12.62 8.80
CA VAL A 21 -7.02 -11.22 9.13
C VAL A 21 -8.30 -10.40 9.33
N LEU A 22 -9.27 -10.51 8.42
CA LEU A 22 -10.53 -9.78 8.51
C LEU A 22 -11.41 -10.24 9.69
N SER A 23 -11.34 -11.50 10.10
CA SER A 23 -12.09 -11.98 11.27
C SER A 23 -11.52 -11.43 12.59
N LEU A 24 -10.20 -11.36 12.71
CA LEU A 24 -9.52 -10.69 13.82
C LEU A 24 -9.81 -9.19 13.85
N ALA A 25 -9.69 -8.53 12.69
CA ALA A 25 -10.02 -7.11 12.56
C ALA A 25 -11.48 -6.85 12.94
N LYS A 26 -12.42 -7.71 12.54
CA LYS A 26 -13.83 -7.62 12.97
C LYS A 26 -13.96 -7.67 14.49
N ALA A 27 -13.26 -8.61 15.14
CA ALA A 27 -13.28 -8.70 16.60
C ALA A 27 -12.72 -7.43 17.25
N ALA A 28 -11.63 -6.87 16.72
CA ALA A 28 -11.04 -5.63 17.20
C ALA A 28 -11.95 -4.40 17.02
N VAL A 29 -12.64 -4.30 15.88
CA VAL A 29 -13.65 -3.25 15.64
C VAL A 29 -14.78 -3.35 16.67
N LEU A 30 -15.33 -4.55 16.87
CA LEU A 30 -16.49 -4.75 17.73
C LEU A 30 -16.17 -4.59 19.23
N ARG A 31 -14.96 -4.99 19.66
CA ARG A 31 -14.57 -4.96 21.07
C ARG A 31 -13.92 -3.64 21.49
N TYR A 32 -13.09 -3.07 20.62
CA TYR A 32 -12.24 -1.93 20.95
C TYR A 32 -12.57 -0.68 20.11
N GLY A 33 -13.55 -0.75 19.21
CA GLY A 33 -13.95 0.40 18.39
C GLY A 33 -12.89 0.79 17.36
N VAL A 34 -11.98 -0.11 16.96
CA VAL A 34 -10.94 0.16 15.96
C VAL A 34 -11.56 0.66 14.66
N ARG A 35 -11.00 1.72 14.08
CA ARG A 35 -11.47 2.34 12.82
C ARG A 35 -10.42 2.35 11.71
N GLY A 36 -9.24 1.80 11.96
CA GLY A 36 -8.15 1.68 11.00
C GLY A 36 -7.56 0.28 10.99
N LEU A 37 -7.28 -0.25 9.80
CA LEU A 37 -6.58 -1.52 9.59
C LEU A 37 -5.48 -1.29 8.55
N VAL A 38 -4.26 -1.76 8.82
CA VAL A 38 -3.14 -1.73 7.88
C VAL A 38 -2.74 -3.17 7.58
N ILE A 39 -2.68 -3.52 6.29
CA ILE A 39 -2.20 -4.82 5.80
C ILE A 39 -0.94 -4.56 4.97
N ASP A 40 0.22 -4.99 5.48
CA ASP A 40 1.54 -4.73 4.90
C ASP A 40 2.54 -5.87 5.19
N PRO A 41 3.14 -6.52 4.16
CA PRO A 41 2.79 -6.48 2.73
C PRO A 41 1.77 -7.57 2.36
N TYR A 42 0.91 -7.32 1.37
CA TYR A 42 -0.14 -8.31 1.03
C TYR A 42 0.38 -9.63 0.47
N ASN A 43 1.60 -9.64 -0.08
CA ASN A 43 2.23 -10.83 -0.66
C ASN A 43 2.54 -11.90 0.40
N GLU A 44 2.58 -11.54 1.68
CA GLU A 44 2.81 -12.47 2.78
C GLU A 44 1.53 -13.18 3.26
N LEU A 45 0.36 -12.82 2.71
CA LEU A 45 -0.87 -13.54 3.00
C LEU A 45 -0.86 -14.89 2.29
N ASP A 46 -1.36 -15.94 2.95
CA ASP A 46 -1.48 -17.26 2.31
C ASP A 46 -2.33 -17.16 1.06
N HIS A 47 -1.74 -17.51 -0.08
CA HIS A 47 -2.41 -17.61 -1.36
C HIS A 47 -2.75 -19.08 -1.60
N GLN A 48 -3.67 -19.63 -0.79
CA GLN A 48 -4.31 -20.92 -1.07
C GLN A 48 -5.20 -20.78 -2.32
N ARG A 49 -4.55 -20.60 -3.46
CA ARG A 49 -5.15 -20.44 -4.76
C ARG A 49 -5.57 -21.82 -5.23
N PRO A 50 -6.87 -22.06 -5.46
CA PRO A 50 -7.33 -23.27 -6.11
C PRO A 50 -6.58 -23.48 -7.43
N PRO A 51 -6.25 -24.73 -7.83
CA PRO A 51 -5.48 -25.00 -9.05
C PRO A 51 -6.09 -24.40 -10.32
N ASN A 52 -7.41 -24.21 -10.33
CA ASN A 52 -8.21 -23.69 -11.43
C ASN A 52 -8.45 -22.16 -11.37
N MET A 53 -7.77 -21.43 -10.49
CA MET A 53 -7.98 -19.99 -10.31
C MET A 53 -6.73 -19.21 -10.69
N THR A 54 -6.85 -18.15 -11.47
CA THR A 54 -5.71 -17.26 -11.79
C THR A 54 -5.36 -16.34 -10.62
N GLU A 55 -4.12 -15.85 -10.57
CA GLU A 55 -3.70 -14.86 -9.57
C GLU A 55 -4.57 -13.59 -9.62
N THR A 56 -4.86 -13.10 -10.82
CA THR A 56 -5.73 -11.94 -11.05
C THR A 56 -7.12 -12.15 -10.43
N GLU A 57 -7.75 -13.30 -10.64
CA GLU A 57 -9.04 -13.61 -10.05
C GLU A 57 -8.96 -13.68 -8.53
N TYR A 58 -7.89 -14.30 -7.99
CA TYR A 58 -7.68 -14.42 -6.55
C TYR A 58 -7.56 -13.03 -5.90
N VAL A 59 -6.68 -12.18 -6.44
CA VAL A 59 -6.51 -10.79 -5.99
C VAL A 59 -7.83 -10.02 -6.09
N SER A 60 -8.59 -10.22 -7.18
CA SER A 60 -9.91 -9.62 -7.34
C SER A 60 -10.86 -10.03 -6.20
N GLN A 61 -10.94 -11.31 -5.86
CA GLN A 61 -11.83 -11.80 -4.80
C GLN A 61 -11.39 -11.28 -3.42
N MET A 62 -10.08 -11.35 -3.13
CA MET A 62 -9.50 -10.81 -1.90
C MET A 62 -9.85 -9.33 -1.71
N LEU A 63 -9.61 -8.49 -2.73
CA LEU A 63 -9.93 -7.06 -2.67
C LEU A 63 -11.43 -6.78 -2.49
N THR A 64 -12.30 -7.65 -3.03
CA THR A 64 -13.75 -7.54 -2.76
C THR A 64 -14.07 -7.78 -1.29
N LEU A 65 -13.43 -8.78 -0.65
CA LEU A 65 -13.64 -9.06 0.77
C LEU A 65 -13.18 -7.88 1.64
N VAL A 66 -11.99 -7.34 1.35
CA VAL A 66 -11.44 -6.17 2.05
C VAL A 66 -12.37 -4.96 1.91
N LYS A 67 -12.84 -4.68 0.68
CA LYS A 67 -13.75 -3.56 0.42
C LYS A 67 -15.08 -3.71 1.18
N ARG A 68 -15.66 -4.92 1.17
CA ARG A 68 -16.89 -5.20 1.92
C ARG A 68 -16.69 -5.02 3.43
N PHE A 69 -15.56 -5.47 3.96
CA PHE A 69 -15.23 -5.27 5.37
C PHE A 69 -15.15 -3.79 5.73
N ALA A 70 -14.40 -3.00 4.95
CA ALA A 70 -14.25 -1.56 5.17
C ALA A 70 -15.60 -0.84 5.23
N GLN A 71 -16.49 -1.16 4.27
CA GLN A 71 -17.84 -0.58 4.20
C GLN A 71 -18.73 -1.03 5.36
N HIS A 72 -18.79 -2.32 5.65
CA HIS A 72 -19.69 -2.88 6.67
C HIS A 72 -19.31 -2.46 8.08
N HIS A 73 -18.02 -2.29 8.35
CA HIS A 73 -17.49 -1.95 9.68
C HIS A 73 -17.10 -0.49 9.82
N SER A 74 -17.37 0.34 8.80
CA SER A 74 -16.94 1.75 8.75
C SER A 74 -15.47 1.92 9.12
N CYS A 75 -14.62 0.99 8.68
CA CYS A 75 -13.20 0.92 9.02
C CYS A 75 -12.35 1.28 7.81
N HIS A 76 -11.39 2.19 7.98
CA HIS A 76 -10.46 2.57 6.93
C HIS A 76 -9.37 1.50 6.81
N VAL A 77 -9.23 0.91 5.62
CA VAL A 77 -8.25 -0.16 5.39
C VAL A 77 -7.16 0.32 4.44
N TRP A 78 -5.94 0.36 4.94
CA TRP A 78 -4.72 0.54 4.16
C TRP A 78 -4.22 -0.81 3.67
N PHE A 79 -3.88 -0.89 2.38
CA PHE A 79 -3.41 -2.10 1.74
C PHE A 79 -2.11 -1.79 1.00
N VAL A 80 -0.98 -2.29 1.51
CA VAL A 80 0.34 -1.97 0.98
C VAL A 80 0.73 -3.02 -0.06
N ALA A 81 0.98 -2.54 -1.28
CA ALA A 81 1.29 -3.37 -2.43
C ALA A 81 2.61 -2.93 -3.08
N HIS A 82 3.44 -3.91 -3.42
CA HIS A 82 4.72 -3.65 -4.06
C HIS A 82 4.58 -3.51 -5.58
N PRO A 83 5.29 -2.56 -6.20
CA PRO A 83 5.41 -2.52 -7.65
C PRO A 83 6.15 -3.75 -8.15
N ARG A 84 5.82 -4.20 -9.36
CA ARG A 84 6.59 -5.17 -10.13
C ARG A 84 7.98 -4.59 -10.39
N GLN A 85 8.93 -5.48 -10.65
CA GLN A 85 10.23 -5.05 -11.13
C GLN A 85 10.07 -4.35 -12.49
N LEU A 86 10.36 -3.05 -12.51
CA LEU A 86 10.29 -2.23 -13.72
C LEU A 86 11.57 -2.42 -14.53
N HIS A 87 11.44 -2.99 -15.72
CA HIS A 87 12.53 -3.05 -16.69
C HIS A 87 12.75 -1.64 -17.26
N ASN A 88 14.01 -1.19 -17.34
CA ASN A 88 14.39 0.15 -17.84
C ASN A 88 13.80 1.33 -17.05
N TRP A 89 13.71 1.18 -15.73
CA TRP A 89 13.23 2.26 -14.87
C TRP A 89 14.16 3.48 -14.89
N ILE A 90 13.61 4.64 -15.25
CA ILE A 90 14.33 5.90 -15.41
C ILE A 90 14.47 6.72 -14.12
N GLY A 91 14.06 6.18 -12.97
CA GLY A 91 14.20 6.84 -11.67
C GLY A 91 12.97 7.57 -11.15
N GLY A 92 11.89 7.70 -11.93
CA GLY A 92 10.66 8.39 -11.53
C GLY A 92 9.66 7.53 -10.72
N PRO A 93 8.59 8.12 -10.16
CA PRO A 93 7.57 7.36 -9.45
C PRO A 93 6.92 6.30 -10.38
N PRO A 94 6.66 5.08 -9.90
CA PRO A 94 5.95 4.07 -10.69
C PRO A 94 4.52 4.52 -11.01
N ASN A 95 3.90 3.93 -12.02
CA ASN A 95 2.48 4.05 -12.28
C ASN A 95 1.71 3.11 -11.32
N MET A 96 0.46 3.44 -10.99
CA MET A 96 -0.39 2.52 -10.23
C MET A 96 -0.64 1.18 -10.97
N TYR A 97 -0.50 1.14 -12.30
CA TYR A 97 -0.62 -0.11 -13.07
C TYR A 97 0.59 -1.02 -12.91
N ASP A 98 1.67 -0.52 -12.32
CA ASP A 98 2.90 -1.26 -12.09
C ASP A 98 2.81 -2.15 -10.85
N ILE A 99 1.67 -2.25 -10.16
CA ILE A 99 1.52 -3.11 -8.98
C ILE A 99 1.60 -4.59 -9.36
N SER A 100 2.31 -5.39 -8.55
CA SER A 100 2.42 -6.84 -8.76
C SER A 100 1.07 -7.55 -8.65
N GLY A 101 0.94 -8.69 -9.32
CA GLY A 101 -0.23 -9.55 -9.26
C GLY A 101 -1.46 -9.13 -10.07
N SER A 102 -1.94 -7.88 -10.00
CA SER A 102 -3.20 -7.52 -10.72
C SER A 102 -3.48 -6.03 -10.94
N ALA A 103 -4.05 -5.68 -12.10
CA ALA A 103 -4.64 -4.35 -12.32
C ALA A 103 -5.88 -4.08 -11.45
N HIS A 104 -6.44 -5.10 -10.77
CA HIS A 104 -7.60 -4.94 -9.89
C HIS A 104 -7.33 -4.05 -8.68
N PHE A 105 -6.07 -3.87 -8.26
CA PHE A 105 -5.71 -2.92 -7.21
C PHE A 105 -6.23 -1.51 -7.54
N ILE A 106 -5.94 -1.01 -8.74
CA ILE A 106 -6.47 0.27 -9.20
C ILE A 106 -7.97 0.22 -9.36
N ASN A 107 -8.53 -0.82 -9.98
CA ASN A 107 -9.96 -0.84 -10.31
C ASN A 107 -10.83 -0.78 -9.05
N LYS A 108 -10.40 -1.44 -7.97
CA LYS A 108 -11.20 -1.62 -6.75
C LYS A 108 -10.89 -0.63 -5.65
N CYS A 109 -9.68 -0.08 -5.57
CA CYS A 109 -9.34 0.91 -4.55
C CYS A 109 -10.19 2.18 -4.69
N ASP A 110 -10.36 2.88 -3.59
CA ASP A 110 -11.03 4.18 -3.56
C ASP A 110 -10.00 5.31 -3.67
N ASN A 111 -8.85 5.17 -3.02
CA ASN A 111 -7.71 6.08 -3.15
C ASN A 111 -6.45 5.29 -3.54
N GLY A 112 -5.59 5.92 -4.34
CA GLY A 112 -4.32 5.36 -4.77
C GLY A 112 -3.19 6.35 -4.50
N ILE A 113 -2.26 5.95 -3.63
CA ILE A 113 -1.12 6.75 -3.21
C ILE A 113 0.14 5.96 -3.52
N ILE A 114 1.11 6.61 -4.14
CA ILE A 114 2.42 6.05 -4.45
C ILE A 114 3.45 6.79 -3.62
N ILE A 115 4.26 6.05 -2.88
CA ILE A 115 5.39 6.59 -2.13
C ILE A 115 6.65 6.32 -2.95
N HIS A 116 7.32 7.38 -3.39
CA HIS A 116 8.51 7.30 -4.21
C HIS A 116 9.66 8.02 -3.52
N ARG A 117 10.82 7.34 -3.45
CA ARG A 117 12.07 7.94 -2.96
C ARG A 117 13.09 7.87 -4.10
N ASN A 118 13.73 9.00 -4.36
CA ASN A 118 14.86 9.01 -5.28
C ASN A 118 16.00 8.18 -4.68
N ARG A 119 16.60 7.33 -5.51
CA ARG A 119 17.76 6.49 -5.13
C ARG A 119 19.01 6.85 -5.92
N ASN A 120 18.90 7.75 -6.89
CA ASN A 120 20.01 8.21 -7.70
C ASN A 120 20.45 9.60 -7.20
N PRO A 121 21.65 9.72 -6.59
CA PRO A 121 22.19 11.01 -6.14
C PRO A 121 22.29 12.05 -7.26
N ASP A 122 22.49 11.61 -8.51
CA ASP A 122 22.63 12.50 -9.66
C ASP A 122 21.27 13.04 -10.17
N ALA A 123 20.16 12.42 -9.75
CA ALA A 123 18.81 12.77 -10.23
C ALA A 123 18.06 13.75 -9.31
N GLY A 124 18.61 14.06 -8.12
CA GLY A 124 17.98 14.97 -7.16
C GLY A 124 18.21 14.55 -5.70
N ASP A 125 17.50 15.20 -4.79
CA ASP A 125 17.63 14.97 -3.35
C ASP A 125 17.22 13.53 -2.98
N ILE A 126 18.14 12.80 -2.34
CA ILE A 126 17.99 11.40 -1.91
C ILE A 126 17.17 11.26 -0.62
N ASP A 127 17.08 12.33 0.15
CA ASP A 127 16.34 12.39 1.41
C ASP A 127 14.92 12.92 1.20
N GLN A 128 14.62 13.39 -0.01
CA GLN A 128 13.26 13.75 -0.40
C GLN A 128 12.42 12.52 -0.76
N VAL A 129 11.19 12.50 -0.26
CA VAL A 129 10.17 11.49 -0.51
C VAL A 129 8.97 12.15 -1.16
N GLN A 130 8.64 11.71 -2.37
CA GLN A 130 7.47 12.15 -3.11
C GLN A 130 6.27 11.28 -2.76
N ILE A 131 5.19 11.91 -2.32
CA ILE A 131 3.88 11.31 -2.10
C ILE A 131 2.99 11.68 -3.29
N CYS A 132 2.68 10.68 -4.10
CA CYS A 132 1.96 10.80 -5.35
C CYS A 132 0.52 10.32 -5.17
N VAL A 133 -0.45 11.21 -4.95
CA VAL A 133 -1.87 10.86 -4.94
C VAL A 133 -2.33 10.73 -6.38
N ARG A 134 -2.53 9.51 -6.87
CA ARG A 134 -2.85 9.20 -8.28
C ARG A 134 -4.30 8.84 -8.51
N LYS A 135 -5.06 8.57 -7.45
CA LYS A 135 -6.49 8.32 -7.54
C LYS A 135 -7.21 8.78 -6.30
N VAL A 136 -8.32 9.47 -6.51
CA VAL A 136 -9.33 9.77 -5.49
C VAL A 136 -10.70 9.51 -6.10
N ARG A 137 -11.45 8.52 -5.58
CA ARG A 137 -12.79 8.18 -6.07
C ARG A 137 -13.84 9.18 -5.63
N ASN A 138 -13.74 9.69 -4.39
CA ASN A 138 -14.70 10.62 -3.82
C ASN A 138 -14.03 11.95 -3.51
N LYS A 139 -14.51 13.03 -4.14
CA LYS A 139 -13.95 14.39 -3.99
C LYS A 139 -13.97 14.90 -2.56
N VAL A 140 -14.87 14.41 -1.70
CA VAL A 140 -14.91 14.82 -0.28
C VAL A 140 -13.69 14.31 0.50
N VAL A 141 -12.97 13.32 -0.03
CA VAL A 141 -11.78 12.72 0.61
C VAL A 141 -10.49 13.41 0.15
N GLY A 142 -10.52 14.19 -0.93
CA GLY A 142 -9.37 14.97 -1.40
C GLY A 142 -9.29 15.11 -2.92
N THR A 143 -8.10 15.48 -3.39
CA THR A 143 -7.76 15.67 -4.81
C THR A 143 -6.50 14.91 -5.17
N ILE A 144 -6.33 14.66 -6.48
CA ILE A 144 -5.07 14.15 -7.05
C ILE A 144 -4.02 15.25 -6.95
N GLY A 145 -2.77 14.87 -6.69
CA GLY A 145 -1.67 15.81 -6.54
C GLY A 145 -0.42 15.14 -5.97
N ASP A 146 0.63 15.95 -5.84
CA ASP A 146 1.90 15.53 -5.27
C ASP A 146 2.18 16.32 -3.99
N ALA A 147 2.74 15.65 -3.00
CA ALA A 147 3.28 16.24 -1.78
C ALA A 147 4.71 15.71 -1.55
N TYR A 148 5.49 16.44 -0.76
CA TYR A 148 6.91 16.13 -0.54
C TYR A 148 7.24 16.16 0.95
N LEU A 149 7.83 15.06 1.42
CA LEU A 149 8.38 14.94 2.77
C LEU A 149 9.90 14.80 2.71
N SER A 150 10.56 15.16 3.80
CA SER A 150 11.97 14.83 4.04
C SER A 150 12.04 13.56 4.89
N TYR A 151 13.04 12.72 4.61
CA TYR A 151 13.27 11.46 5.31
C TYR A 151 14.61 11.51 6.03
N ASN A 152 14.58 11.47 7.36
CA ASN A 152 15.79 11.37 8.15
C ASN A 152 16.25 9.91 8.19
N ARG A 153 17.35 9.61 7.51
CA ARG A 153 17.90 8.24 7.41
C ARG A 153 18.46 7.69 8.71
N VAL A 154 18.81 8.56 9.66
CA VAL A 154 19.34 8.16 10.98
C VAL A 154 18.21 7.76 11.91
N THR A 155 17.13 8.55 11.95
CA THR A 155 15.99 8.30 12.86
C THR A 155 14.88 7.46 12.22
N GLY A 156 14.82 7.39 10.89
CA GLY A 156 13.73 6.75 10.15
C GLY A 156 12.45 7.59 10.09
N GLU A 157 12.50 8.85 10.51
CA GLU A 157 11.33 9.74 10.59
C GLU A 157 11.09 10.48 9.28
N PHE A 158 9.82 10.68 8.95
CA PHE A 158 9.38 11.59 7.89
C PHE A 158 9.01 12.94 8.50
N ARG A 159 9.41 14.04 7.87
CA ARG A 159 9.10 15.41 8.31
C ARG A 159 8.60 16.23 7.13
N ASP A 160 7.73 17.20 7.42
CA ASP A 160 7.32 18.18 6.41
C ASP A 160 8.56 18.90 5.86
N THR A 161 8.56 19.13 4.55
CA THR A 161 9.58 19.97 3.95
C THR A 161 9.17 21.42 4.16
N GLU A 162 10.10 22.30 4.55
CA GLU A 162 9.84 23.74 4.72
C GLU A 162 9.55 24.47 3.39
N VAL A 163 9.30 23.74 2.31
CA VAL A 163 9.04 24.28 0.98
C VAL A 163 7.59 24.79 0.95
N ASP A 164 7.46 26.08 1.25
CA ASP A 164 6.25 26.90 1.24
C ASP A 164 5.26 26.51 0.12
N HIS A 165 4.09 26.00 0.50
CA HIS A 165 3.00 25.58 -0.41
C HIS A 165 2.29 26.76 -1.12
N ARG A 166 2.89 27.95 -1.16
CA ARG A 166 2.41 29.10 -1.92
C ARG A 166 2.78 29.05 -3.40
N ARG A 167 2.56 27.94 -4.11
CA ARG A 167 2.50 27.98 -5.59
C ARG A 167 1.45 27.04 -6.16
N ARG A 168 0.26 27.65 -6.30
CA ARG A 168 -0.81 27.47 -7.31
C ARG A 168 -1.77 26.31 -7.16
#